data_AF-A0AA96MXH1-F1
#
_entry.id   AF-A0AA96MXH1-F1
#
_cell.length_a   1.000
_cell.length_b   1.000
_cell.length_c   1.000
_cell.angle_alpha   90.00
_cell.angle_beta   90.00
_cell.angle_gamma   90.00
#
_symmetry.space_group_name_H-M   'P 1'
#
loop_
_entity.id
_entity.type
_entity.pdbx_description
1 polymer ?
#
loop_
_entity_poly.entity_id
_entity_poly.type
_entity_poly.pdbx_seq_one_letter_code
_entity_poly.pdbx_strand_id
1 'polypeptide(L)'
;MDSVTFAGNELTIGKYILQFDKSIQEIKVVNNVVIVLLNIPMDDHTLDNVYGVSFNGKILWRIQEPDKELIGSLRYPYVGISHNENKVGVIDFYGRRFFIDEMNGKIMGKNFVK
;
A
#
# COMPACT_ATOMS: atom_id res chain seq x y z
N MET A 1 -19.16 7.20 7.95
CA MET A 1 -17.83 6.58 7.80
C MET A 1 -16.96 7.12 8.92
N ASP A 2 -16.27 6.24 9.63
CA ASP A 2 -15.30 6.67 10.65
C ASP A 2 -14.19 7.49 9.98
N SER A 3 -13.70 8.53 10.66
CA SER A 3 -12.57 9.32 10.17
C SER A 3 -11.30 8.45 10.16
N VAL A 4 -10.61 8.44 9.02
CA VAL A 4 -9.31 7.79 8.84
C VAL A 4 -8.26 8.88 8.68
N THR A 5 -7.28 8.92 9.59
CA THR A 5 -6.18 9.90 9.57
C THR A 5 -4.88 9.21 9.92
N PHE A 6 -3.75 9.86 9.63
CA PHE A 6 -2.43 9.37 10.04
C PHE A 6 -1.53 10.52 10.49
N ALA A 7 -0.57 10.20 11.36
CA ALA A 7 0.48 11.12 11.81
C ALA A 7 1.75 10.33 12.12
N GLY A 8 2.87 10.67 11.45
CA GLY A 8 4.10 9.89 11.58
C GLY A 8 3.87 8.43 11.17
N ASN A 9 4.13 7.49 12.07
CA ASN A 9 3.91 6.05 11.88
C ASN A 9 2.58 5.55 12.48
N GLU A 10 1.70 6.45 12.91
CA GLU A 10 0.41 6.13 13.52
C GLU A 10 -0.75 6.29 12.53
N LEU A 11 -1.58 5.26 12.42
CA LEU A 11 -2.87 5.27 11.72
C LEU A 11 -4.01 5.29 12.74
N THR A 12 -4.94 6.22 12.58
CA THR A 12 -6.13 6.36 13.43
C THR A 12 -7.39 6.10 12.61
N ILE A 13 -8.20 5.14 13.04
CA ILE A 13 -9.50 4.78 12.45
C ILE A 13 -10.56 4.83 13.55
N GLY A 14 -11.28 5.94 13.66
CA GLY A 14 -12.21 6.18 14.76
C GLY A 14 -11.50 6.07 16.12
N LYS A 15 -11.77 4.99 16.87
CA LYS A 15 -11.13 4.70 18.16
C LYS A 15 -9.92 3.75 18.09
N TYR A 16 -9.64 3.20 16.91
CA TYR A 16 -8.56 2.23 16.73
C TYR A 16 -7.29 2.97 16.32
N ILE A 17 -6.18 2.63 16.98
CA ILE A 17 -4.87 3.21 16.73
C ILE A 17 -3.93 2.07 16.35
N LEU A 18 -3.28 2.18 15.19
CA LEU A 18 -2.30 1.24 14.67
C LEU A 18 -0.95 1.93 14.50
N GLN A 19 0.10 1.28 15.00
CA GLN A 19 1.47 1.75 14.92
C GLN A 19 2.24 0.88 13.91
N PHE A 20 2.91 1.53 12.96
CA PHE A 20 3.81 0.89 12.00
C PHE A 20 5.26 1.06 12.40
N ASP A 21 6.14 0.23 11.86
CA ASP A 21 7.60 0.32 12.05
C ASP A 21 8.21 1.55 11.36
N LYS A 22 7.50 2.10 10.37
CA LYS A 22 7.93 3.22 9.52
C LYS A 22 6.84 4.29 9.46
N SER A 23 7.25 5.52 9.14
CA SER A 23 6.29 6.61 8.92
C SER A 23 5.37 6.30 7.74
N ILE A 24 4.08 6.56 7.89
CA ILE A 24 3.07 6.47 6.84
C ILE A 24 3.29 7.64 5.88
N GLN A 25 3.40 7.32 4.59
CA GLN A 25 3.53 8.30 3.52
C GLN A 25 2.16 8.74 3.00
N GLU A 26 1.28 7.76 2.74
CA GLU A 26 -0.02 7.99 2.12
C GLU A 26 -1.01 6.92 2.59
N ILE A 27 -2.28 7.31 2.67
CA ILE A 27 -3.39 6.38 2.88
C ILE A 27 -4.46 6.54 1.79
N LYS A 28 -5.14 5.45 1.46
CA LYS A 28 -6.32 5.47 0.58
C LYS A 28 -7.40 4.52 1.07
N VAL A 29 -8.63 5.00 1.15
CA VAL A 29 -9.79 4.16 1.50
C VAL A 29 -10.44 3.63 0.22
N VAL A 30 -10.54 2.32 0.09
CA VAL A 30 -11.13 1.61 -1.07
C VAL A 30 -11.92 0.40 -0.56
N ASN A 31 -13.19 0.23 -0.96
CA ASN A 31 -14.02 -0.94 -0.63
C ASN A 31 -13.93 -1.42 0.84
N ASN A 32 -14.00 -0.47 1.78
CA ASN A 32 -13.91 -0.72 3.22
C ASN A 32 -12.55 -1.26 3.72
N VAL A 33 -11.49 -1.03 2.95
CA VAL A 33 -10.08 -1.27 3.30
C VAL A 33 -9.34 0.05 3.27
N VAL A 34 -8.52 0.30 4.28
CA VAL A 34 -7.54 1.39 4.32
C VAL A 34 -6.23 0.83 3.77
N ILE A 35 -5.88 1.26 2.56
CA ILE A 35 -4.58 1.00 1.95
C ILE A 35 -3.57 1.97 2.57
N VAL A 36 -2.50 1.45 3.14
CA VAL A 36 -1.46 2.23 3.82
C VAL A 36 -0.15 2.01 3.07
N LEU A 37 0.49 3.11 2.66
CA LEU A 37 1.82 3.11 2.09
C LEU A 37 2.81 3.67 3.12
N LEU A 38 3.83 2.89 3.47
CA LEU A 38 4.91 3.34 4.34
C LEU A 38 6.03 3.98 3.54
N ASN A 39 6.59 5.06 4.08
CA ASN A 39 7.81 5.68 3.55
C ASN A 39 9.01 4.80 3.90
N ILE A 40 9.81 4.41 2.90
CA ILE A 40 11.04 3.61 3.08
C ILE A 40 12.27 4.52 2.91
N PRO A 41 13.05 4.75 3.98
CA PRO A 41 14.31 5.48 3.90
C PRO A 41 15.32 4.84 2.94
N MET A 42 16.26 5.62 2.43
CA MET A 42 17.23 5.18 1.41
C MET A 42 18.16 4.04 1.90
N ASP A 43 18.40 3.96 3.20
CA ASP A 43 19.22 2.95 3.87
C ASP A 43 18.43 1.69 4.29
N ASP A 44 17.12 1.65 4.03
CA ASP A 44 16.26 0.51 4.35
C ASP A 44 15.91 -0.30 3.10
N HIS A 45 16.03 -1.63 3.21
CA HIS A 45 15.82 -2.56 2.10
C HIS A 45 14.41 -3.18 2.05
N THR A 46 13.45 -2.64 2.81
CA THR A 46 12.06 -3.11 2.82
C THR A 46 11.39 -2.87 1.47
N LEU A 47 10.96 -3.94 0.82
CA LEU A 47 10.27 -3.87 -0.48
C LEU A 47 8.74 -3.92 -0.33
N ASP A 48 8.25 -4.67 0.66
CA ASP A 48 6.82 -4.92 0.86
C ASP A 48 6.23 -3.85 1.79
N ASN A 49 6.19 -2.60 1.34
CA ASN A 49 5.85 -1.44 2.18
C ASN A 49 4.39 -0.97 2.09
N VAL A 50 3.49 -1.83 1.58
CA VAL A 50 2.06 -1.54 1.43
C VAL A 50 1.24 -2.54 2.24
N TYR A 51 0.23 -2.02 2.94
CA TYR A 51 -0.64 -2.79 3.82
C TYR A 51 -2.11 -2.50 3.52
N GLY A 52 -2.96 -3.51 3.71
CA GLY A 52 -4.40 -3.36 3.79
C GLY A 52 -4.85 -3.48 5.24
N VAL A 53 -5.60 -2.49 5.71
CA VAL A 53 -6.09 -2.41 7.09
C VAL A 53 -7.61 -2.32 7.10
N SER A 54 -8.27 -3.10 7.94
CA SER A 54 -9.72 -3.01 8.14
C SER A 54 -10.11 -1.82 9.02
N PHE A 55 -11.39 -1.41 8.95
CA PHE A 55 -11.91 -0.33 9.79
C PHE A 55 -11.91 -0.62 11.31
N ASN A 56 -11.68 -1.87 11.72
CA ASN A 56 -11.48 -2.22 13.14
C ASN A 56 -10.00 -2.24 13.56
N GLY A 57 -9.10 -1.66 12.76
CA GLY A 57 -7.69 -1.59 13.06
C GLY A 57 -7.01 -2.96 13.04
N LYS A 58 -7.30 -3.82 12.07
CA LYS A 58 -6.55 -5.07 11.87
C LYS A 58 -5.83 -5.03 10.54
N ILE A 59 -4.57 -5.43 10.54
CA ILE A 59 -3.85 -5.68 9.29
C ILE A 59 -4.50 -6.91 8.64
N LEU A 60 -5.09 -6.72 7.47
CA LEU A 60 -5.70 -7.77 6.66
C LEU A 60 -4.63 -8.48 5.84
N TRP A 61 -3.73 -7.71 5.24
CA TRP A 61 -2.66 -8.20 4.41
C TRP A 61 -1.50 -7.19 4.34
N ARG A 62 -0.33 -7.70 3.99
CA ARG A 62 0.83 -6.96 3.53
C ARG A 62 1.06 -7.37 2.08
N ILE A 63 1.38 -6.42 1.21
CA ILE A 63 1.61 -6.71 -0.20
C ILE A 63 2.64 -7.82 -0.35
N GLN A 64 2.35 -8.80 -1.20
CA GLN A 64 3.20 -9.97 -1.36
C GLN A 64 4.22 -9.75 -2.47
N GLU A 65 5.29 -10.56 -2.45
CA GLU A 65 6.18 -10.65 -3.59
C GLU A 65 5.37 -11.01 -4.85
N PRO A 66 5.46 -10.20 -5.92
CA PRO A 66 4.68 -10.44 -7.13
C PRO A 66 5.33 -11.56 -7.95
N ASP A 67 4.52 -12.24 -8.76
CA ASP A 67 5.02 -13.30 -9.64
C ASP A 67 6.12 -12.77 -10.58
N LYS A 68 7.28 -13.41 -10.59
CA LYS A 68 8.43 -13.02 -11.42
C LYS A 68 8.08 -13.03 -12.90
N GLU A 69 7.17 -13.89 -13.34
CA GLU A 69 6.69 -13.91 -14.72
C GLU A 69 5.91 -12.63 -15.07
N LEU A 70 5.22 -12.04 -14.09
CA LEU A 70 4.41 -10.84 -14.27
C LEU A 70 5.25 -9.56 -14.25
N ILE A 71 6.24 -9.49 -13.37
CA ILE A 71 6.92 -8.24 -13.04
C ILE A 71 8.41 -8.18 -13.42
N GLY A 72 9.02 -9.34 -13.69
CA GLY A 72 10.48 -9.49 -13.81
C GLY A 72 11.17 -9.63 -12.46
N SER A 73 12.50 -9.59 -12.45
CA SER A 73 13.31 -9.77 -11.24
C SER A 73 13.55 -8.50 -10.42
N LEU A 74 13.34 -7.32 -11.02
CA LEU A 74 13.63 -6.04 -10.36
C LEU A 74 12.45 -5.59 -9.49
N ARG A 75 12.70 -5.44 -8.18
CA ARG A 75 11.75 -4.97 -7.19
C ARG A 75 12.30 -3.75 -6.46
N TYR A 76 11.41 -2.81 -6.16
CA TYR A 76 11.70 -1.57 -5.44
C TYR A 76 10.55 -1.29 -4.47
N PRO A 77 10.79 -0.54 -3.39
CA PRO A 77 9.71 -0.06 -2.55
C PRO A 77 8.74 0.78 -3.38
N TYR A 78 7.47 0.71 -3.01
CA TYR A 78 6.44 1.56 -3.58
C TYR A 78 6.56 2.97 -3.02
N VAL A 79 6.25 3.98 -3.83
CA VAL A 79 6.42 5.41 -3.52
C VAL A 79 5.15 6.22 -3.80
N GLY A 80 4.06 5.57 -4.19
CA GLY A 80 2.76 6.24 -4.34
C GLY A 80 1.60 5.29 -4.53
N ILE A 81 0.39 5.77 -4.22
CA ILE A 81 -0.86 5.09 -4.49
C ILE A 81 -1.57 5.79 -5.66
N SER A 82 -2.11 5.00 -6.58
CA SER A 82 -3.02 5.45 -7.64
C SER A 82 -4.38 4.80 -7.42
N HIS A 83 -5.44 5.57 -7.61
CA HIS A 83 -6.80 5.09 -7.46
C HIS A 83 -7.73 5.73 -8.48
N ASN A 84 -8.35 4.89 -9.30
CA ASN A 84 -9.40 5.25 -10.25
C ASN A 84 -10.65 4.43 -9.91
N GLU A 85 -11.79 4.74 -10.54
CA GLU A 85 -13.15 4.33 -10.14
C GLU A 85 -13.35 2.89 -9.66
N ASN A 86 -12.52 1.91 -10.04
CA ASN A 86 -12.53 0.54 -9.50
C ASN A 86 -11.15 -0.13 -9.38
N LYS A 87 -10.05 0.63 -9.42
CA LYS A 87 -8.70 0.05 -9.40
C LYS A 87 -7.78 0.84 -8.50
N VAL A 88 -7.20 0.15 -7.53
CA VAL A 88 -6.05 0.64 -6.79
C VAL A 88 -4.77 0.08 -7.43
N GLY A 89 -3.76 0.92 -7.53
CA GLY A 89 -2.43 0.50 -7.96
C GLY A 89 -1.36 1.20 -7.17
N VAL A 90 -0.26 0.50 -6.92
CA VAL A 90 0.91 1.02 -6.21
C VAL A 90 2.02 1.29 -7.21
N ILE A 91 2.74 2.40 -7.04
CA ILE A 91 3.73 2.87 -8.00
C ILE A 91 5.10 2.77 -7.37
N ASP A 92 6.11 2.30 -8.10
CA ASP A 92 7.50 2.38 -7.66
C ASP A 92 8.25 3.58 -8.27
N PHE A 93 9.50 3.79 -7.84
CA PHE A 93 10.31 4.92 -8.26
C PHE A 93 10.57 5.00 -9.78
N TYR A 94 10.45 3.88 -10.51
CA TYR A 94 10.59 3.85 -11.97
C TYR A 94 9.27 4.14 -12.70
N GLY A 95 8.22 4.53 -11.98
CA GLY A 95 6.90 4.77 -12.55
C GLY A 95 6.20 3.48 -12.99
N ARG A 96 6.63 2.31 -12.50
CA ARG A 96 5.89 1.07 -12.73
C ARG A 96 4.72 1.04 -11.76
N ARG A 97 3.51 0.90 -12.29
CA ARG A 97 2.29 0.80 -11.50
C ARG A 97 1.81 -0.64 -11.51
N PHE A 98 1.57 -1.18 -10.32
CA PHE A 98 1.09 -2.53 -10.10
C PHE A 98 -0.32 -2.46 -9.56
N PHE A 99 -1.28 -3.04 -10.28
CA PHE A 99 -2.66 -3.12 -9.82
C PHE A 99 -2.76 -4.19 -8.75
N ILE A 100 -3.36 -3.85 -7.62
CA ILE A 100 -3.56 -4.78 -6.50
C ILE A 100 -5.05 -5.07 -6.33
N ASP A 101 -5.35 -6.30 -5.92
CA ASP A 101 -6.64 -6.65 -5.34
C ASP A 101 -6.65 -6.11 -3.89
N GLU A 102 -7.55 -5.17 -3.61
CA GLU A 102 -7.63 -4.48 -2.32
C GLU A 102 -8.05 -5.39 -1.16
N MET A 103 -8.68 -6.53 -1.45
CA MET A 103 -9.18 -7.46 -0.43
C MET A 103 -8.09 -8.38 0.09
N ASN A 104 -7.07 -8.68 -0.72
CA ASN A 104 -6.03 -9.65 -0.38
C ASN A 104 -4.58 -9.20 -0.66
N GLY A 105 -4.37 -8.03 -1.28
CA GLY A 105 -3.05 -7.48 -1.57
C GLY A 105 -2.31 -8.15 -2.73
N LYS A 106 -2.96 -9.05 -3.49
CA LYS A 106 -2.36 -9.73 -4.64
C LYS A 106 -2.17 -8.76 -5.80
N ILE A 107 -1.02 -8.80 -6.45
CA ILE A 107 -0.77 -8.04 -7.67
C ILE A 107 -1.40 -8.77 -8.86
N MET A 108 -2.24 -8.03 -9.57
CA MET A 108 -3.09 -8.52 -10.67
C MET A 108 -2.56 -8.12 -12.05
N GLY A 109 -1.67 -7.13 -12.12
CA GLY A 109 -1.12 -6.65 -13.39
C GLY A 109 -0.21 -5.44 -13.21
N LYS A 110 0.42 -5.01 -14.31
CA LYS A 110 1.38 -3.90 -14.34
C LYS A 110 1.15 -3.02 -15.57
N ASN A 111 1.32 -1.71 -15.41
CA ASN A 111 1.59 -0.79 -16.52
C ASN A 111 2.65 0.25 -16.10
N PHE A 112 2.90 1.23 -16.97
CA PHE A 112 3.75 2.37 -16.67
C PHE A 112 2.88 3.62 -16.56
N VAL A 113 3.17 4.47 -15.58
CA VAL A 113 2.58 5.80 -15.50
C VAL A 113 3.06 6.60 -16.72
N LYS A 114 2.12 7.18 -17.47
CA LYS A 114 2.41 8.11 -18.58
C LYS A 114 2.52 9.53 -18.05
#